data_AF-A0A7W9X4W4-F1
#
_entry.id   AF-A0A7W9X4W4-F1
#
_cell.length_a   1.000
_cell.length_b   1.000
_cell.length_c   1.000
_cell.angle_alpha   90.00
_cell.angle_beta   90.00
_cell.angle_gamma   90.00
#
_symmetry.space_group_name_H-M   'P 1'
#
loop_
_entity.id
_entity.type
_entity.pdbx_description
1 polymer ?
#
loop_
_entity_poly.entity_id
_entity_poly.type
_entity_poly.pdbx_seq_one_letter_code
_entity_poly.pdbx_strand_id
1 'polypeptide(L)'
;DVLNVQARDQVDIISVNAHVDWAAAKSISLSTAGGANITIEGGNITVQCPGKITIHAAKKSFTGPKNVNFPLPVMPRSICKECLLKAAAMGSPFAAKGE
;
A
#
# COMPACT_ATOMS: atom_id res chain seq x y z
N ASP A 1 -4.44 27.78 20.99
CA ASP A 1 -5.86 28.11 20.89
C ASP A 1 -6.59 26.99 20.14
N VAL A 2 -7.86 26.75 20.43
CA VAL A 2 -8.67 25.66 19.84
C VAL A 2 -10.08 26.16 19.56
N LEU A 3 -10.57 25.99 18.33
CA LEU A 3 -11.96 26.25 17.95
C LEU A 3 -12.77 24.95 18.02
N ASN A 4 -13.90 24.96 18.72
CA ASN A 4 -14.79 23.81 18.85
C ASN A 4 -16.22 24.18 18.42
N VAL A 5 -16.78 23.43 17.47
CA VAL A 5 -18.14 23.64 16.93
C VAL A 5 -18.94 22.36 17.13
N GLN A 6 -20.05 22.44 17.85
CA GLN A 6 -20.88 21.28 18.24
C GLN A 6 -22.37 21.63 18.18
N ALA A 7 -23.20 20.68 17.80
CA ALA A 7 -24.66 20.75 17.88
C ALA A 7 -25.24 19.43 18.40
N ARG A 8 -26.46 19.47 18.91
CA ARG A 8 -27.18 18.28 19.38
C ARG A 8 -27.55 17.34 18.23
N ASP A 9 -28.01 17.93 17.13
CA ASP A 9 -28.52 17.20 15.98
C ASP A 9 -27.55 17.34 14.79
N GLN A 10 -27.81 18.27 13.88
CA GLN A 10 -27.06 18.40 12.63
C GLN A 10 -26.20 19.67 12.60
N VAL A 11 -25.02 19.56 11.99
CA VAL A 11 -24.14 20.69 11.63
C VAL A 11 -23.91 20.63 10.13
N ASP A 12 -24.34 21.67 9.42
CA ASP A 12 -24.11 21.83 7.99
C ASP A 12 -23.09 22.94 7.73
N ILE A 13 -22.10 22.65 6.90
CA ILE A 13 -21.09 23.61 6.43
C ILE A 13 -21.24 23.71 4.92
N ILE A 14 -21.70 24.87 4.45
CA ILE A 14 -22.10 25.09 3.06
C ILE A 14 -21.42 26.34 2.53
N SER A 15 -20.91 26.26 1.30
CA SER A 15 -20.48 27.42 0.51
C SER A 15 -21.48 27.66 -0.61
N VAL A 16 -21.95 28.90 -0.75
CA VAL A 16 -22.97 29.27 -1.76
C VAL A 16 -22.36 29.39 -3.15
N ASN A 17 -21.11 29.88 -3.23
CA ASN A 17 -20.51 30.33 -4.49
C ASN A 17 -19.21 29.59 -4.85
N ALA A 18 -18.66 28.76 -3.96
CA ALA A 18 -17.33 28.16 -4.12
C ALA A 18 -17.22 26.78 -3.46
N HIS A 19 -16.00 26.27 -3.34
CA HIS A 19 -15.68 25.01 -2.68
C HIS A 19 -15.52 25.18 -1.16
N VAL A 20 -15.58 24.06 -0.44
CA VAL A 20 -15.23 23.97 0.98
C VAL A 20 -13.94 23.17 1.08
N ASP A 21 -12.85 23.83 1.47
CA ASP A 21 -11.55 23.20 1.65
C ASP A 21 -11.29 22.89 3.13
N TRP A 22 -10.91 21.64 3.39
CA TRP A 22 -10.52 21.17 4.71
C TRP A 22 -9.02 20.86 4.68
N ALA A 23 -8.24 21.62 5.45
CA ALA A 23 -6.81 21.43 5.59
C ALA A 23 -6.43 21.34 7.08
N ALA A 24 -5.57 20.39 7.42
CA ALA A 24 -5.04 20.23 8.76
C ALA A 24 -3.54 19.94 8.71
N ALA A 25 -2.80 20.47 9.69
CA ALA A 25 -1.34 20.29 9.76
C ALA A 25 -0.92 18.86 10.12
N LYS A 26 -1.79 18.09 10.79
CA LYS A 26 -1.50 16.73 11.27
C LYS A 26 -2.38 15.69 10.61
N SER A 27 -3.68 15.78 10.86
CA SER A 27 -4.65 14.81 10.35
C SER A 27 -6.05 15.41 10.23
N ILE A 28 -6.83 14.84 9.32
CA ILE A 28 -8.28 15.05 9.23
C ILE A 28 -8.94 13.72 9.56
N SER A 29 -9.89 13.72 10.51
CA SER A 29 -10.62 12.52 10.93
C SER A 29 -12.12 12.78 10.83
N LEU A 30 -12.82 11.91 10.11
CA LEU A 30 -14.27 11.95 9.93
C LEU A 30 -14.82 10.64 10.49
N SER A 31 -15.47 10.72 11.65
CA SER A 31 -15.91 9.53 12.37
C SER A 31 -17.40 9.57 12.67
N THR A 32 -18.06 8.42 12.59
CA THR A 32 -19.47 8.28 12.97
C THR A 32 -19.59 7.60 14.34
N ALA A 33 -20.72 7.82 15.02
CA ALA A 33 -21.00 7.12 16.28
C ALA A 33 -21.02 5.58 16.12
N GLY A 34 -21.29 5.08 14.90
CA GLY A 34 -21.27 3.66 14.56
C GLY A 34 -19.85 3.10 14.31
N GLY A 35 -18.79 3.86 14.55
CA GLY A 35 -17.40 3.39 14.44
C GLY A 35 -16.82 3.34 13.03
N ALA A 36 -17.54 3.85 12.01
CA ALA A 36 -16.95 4.09 10.70
C ALA A 36 -16.07 5.35 10.75
N ASN A 37 -14.91 5.31 10.09
CA ASN A 37 -13.92 6.36 10.14
C ASN A 37 -13.20 6.54 8.79
N ILE A 38 -12.91 7.78 8.45
CA ILE A 38 -11.99 8.18 7.38
C ILE A 38 -10.91 9.05 8.00
N THR A 39 -9.65 8.62 7.90
CA THR A 39 -8.49 9.39 8.35
C THR A 39 -7.58 9.73 7.18
N ILE A 40 -7.22 11.00 7.08
CA ILE A 40 -6.20 11.50 6.14
C ILE A 40 -5.00 11.94 6.98
N GLU A 41 -3.91 11.19 6.89
CA GLU A 41 -2.70 11.42 7.68
C GLU A 41 -1.48 10.83 6.96
N GLY A 42 -0.33 11.51 7.05
CA GLY A 42 0.94 10.97 6.55
C GLY A 42 0.95 10.65 5.06
N GLY A 43 0.16 11.38 4.26
CA GLY A 43 -0.01 11.14 2.82
C GLY A 43 -0.89 9.94 2.46
N ASN A 44 -1.48 9.26 3.45
CA ASN A 44 -2.38 8.13 3.26
C ASN A 44 -3.84 8.52 3.51
N ILE A 45 -4.74 7.79 2.85
CA ILE A 45 -6.18 7.85 3.09
C ILE A 45 -6.61 6.48 3.60
N THR A 46 -7.09 6.44 4.84
CA THR A 46 -7.52 5.21 5.50
C THR A 46 -9.01 5.24 5.73
N VAL A 47 -9.73 4.27 5.15
CA VAL A 47 -11.18 4.10 5.31
C VAL A 47 -11.43 2.83 6.09
N GLN A 48 -12.08 2.94 7.24
CA GLN A 48 -12.36 1.83 8.17
C GLN A 48 -13.83 1.82 8.57
N CYS A 49 -14.41 0.64 8.70
CA CYS A 49 -15.74 0.48 9.29
C CYS A 49 -15.89 -0.92 9.89
N PRO A 50 -16.73 -1.10 10.94
CA PRO A 50 -16.97 -2.40 11.58
C PRO A 50 -17.81 -3.38 10.72
N GLY A 51 -18.02 -3.07 9.45
CA GLY A 51 -18.79 -3.90 8.51
C GLY A 51 -18.22 -3.86 7.10
N LYS A 52 -19.10 -4.03 6.11
CA LYS A 52 -18.71 -4.08 4.71
C LYS A 52 -18.55 -2.68 4.11
N ILE A 53 -17.36 -2.38 3.58
CA ILE A 53 -17.15 -1.21 2.72
C ILE A 53 -17.81 -1.49 1.37
N THR A 54 -18.85 -0.73 1.04
CA THR A 54 -19.54 -0.81 -0.26
C THR A 54 -19.11 0.38 -1.12
N ILE A 55 -18.60 0.08 -2.33
CA ILE A 55 -18.12 1.09 -3.28
C ILE A 55 -19.02 1.02 -4.52
N HIS A 56 -19.83 2.05 -4.71
CA HIS A 56 -20.65 2.20 -5.91
C HIS A 56 -19.84 2.97 -6.96
N ALA A 57 -19.26 2.26 -7.93
CA ALA A 57 -18.45 2.87 -8.98
C ALA A 57 -18.67 2.17 -10.33
N ALA A 58 -18.74 2.94 -11.42
CA ALA A 58 -18.80 2.40 -12.78
C ALA A 58 -17.49 1.69 -13.19
N LYS A 59 -16.35 2.11 -12.62
CA LYS A 59 -15.04 1.50 -12.81
C LYS A 59 -14.28 1.50 -11.49
N LYS A 60 -13.82 0.32 -11.05
CA LYS A 60 -12.92 0.16 -9.90
C LYS A 60 -11.58 -0.36 -10.41
N SER A 61 -10.56 0.49 -10.45
CA SER A 61 -9.18 0.08 -10.77
C SER A 61 -8.44 -0.17 -9.47
N PHE A 62 -8.11 -1.43 -9.21
CA PHE A 62 -7.19 -1.79 -8.13
C PHE A 62 -5.89 -2.22 -8.80
N THR A 63 -4.93 -1.30 -8.91
CA THR A 63 -3.62 -1.62 -9.48
C THR A 63 -2.89 -2.51 -8.50
N GLY A 64 -2.64 -3.76 -8.90
CA GLY A 64 -1.83 -4.68 -8.11
C GLY A 64 -0.37 -4.22 -8.00
N PRO A 65 0.45 -4.92 -7.20
CA PRO A 65 1.86 -4.63 -7.10
C PRO A 65 2.53 -4.71 -8.48
N LYS A 66 3.44 -3.78 -8.75
CA LYS A 66 4.23 -3.78 -9.99
C LYS A 66 5.25 -4.90 -9.92
N ASN A 67 5.16 -5.89 -10.81
CA ASN A 67 6.24 -6.86 -10.98
C ASN A 67 7.48 -6.13 -11.48
N VAL A 68 8.55 -6.15 -10.68
CA VAL A 68 9.89 -5.75 -11.12
C VAL A 68 10.58 -7.01 -11.63
N ASN A 69 11.04 -6.99 -12.88
CA ASN A 69 11.81 -8.09 -13.43
C ASN A 69 13.18 -8.08 -12.73
N PHE A 70 13.39 -8.94 -11.75
CA PHE A 70 14.69 -9.12 -11.12
C PHE A 70 15.51 -10.05 -12.04
N PRO A 71 16.54 -9.56 -12.75
CA PRO A 71 17.36 -10.44 -13.57
C PRO A 71 18.05 -11.45 -12.65
N LEU A 72 17.79 -12.73 -12.89
CA LEU A 72 18.53 -13.79 -12.22
C LEU A 72 20.02 -13.62 -12.53
N PRO A 73 20.91 -13.78 -11.54
CA PRO A 73 22.35 -13.72 -11.80
C PRO A 73 22.71 -14.78 -12.84
N VAL A 74 23.43 -14.36 -13.89
CA VAL A 74 23.92 -15.27 -14.93
C VAL A 74 24.92 -16.23 -14.29
N MET A 75 24.61 -17.52 -14.32
CA MET A 75 25.51 -18.55 -13.83
C MET A 75 26.75 -18.61 -14.76
N PRO A 76 27.99 -18.65 -14.21
CA PRO A 76 29.19 -18.72 -15.03
C PRO A 76 29.20 -19.99 -15.87
N ARG A 77 29.26 -19.85 -17.21
CA ARG A 77 29.26 -20.96 -18.17
C ARG A 77 30.60 -21.71 -18.28
N SER A 78 31.68 -21.12 -17.78
CA SER A 78 33.02 -21.71 -17.81
C SER A 78 33.56 -21.84 -16.39
N ILE A 79 33.24 -22.96 -15.75
CA ILE A 79 33.82 -23.34 -14.45
C ILE A 79 34.96 -24.32 -14.75
N CYS A 80 36.11 -24.12 -14.11
CA CYS A 80 37.22 -25.07 -14.14
C CYS A 80 36.74 -26.48 -13.79
N LYS A 81 37.11 -27.50 -14.57
CA LYS A 81 36.70 -28.90 -14.32
C LYS A 81 36.99 -29.36 -12.89
N GLU A 82 38.14 -28.95 -12.37
CA GLU A 82 38.55 -29.21 -10.98
C GLU A 82 37.64 -28.52 -9.94
N CYS A 83 37.17 -27.32 -10.25
CA CYS A 83 36.27 -26.55 -9.40
C CYS A 83 34.87 -27.17 -9.37
N LEU A 84 34.43 -27.74 -10.50
CA LEU A 84 33.16 -28.46 -10.59
C LEU A 84 33.22 -29.80 -9.83
N LEU A 85 34.33 -30.54 -9.93
CA LEU A 85 34.54 -31.78 -9.16
C LEU A 85 34.59 -31.52 -7.65
N LYS A 86 35.30 -30.46 -7.22
CA LYS A 86 35.32 -30.04 -5.81
C LYS A 86 33.94 -29.61 -5.34
N ALA A 87 33.21 -28.83 -6.14
CA ALA A 87 31.84 -28.40 -5.80
C ALA A 87 30.87 -29.59 -5.69
N ALA A 88 31.00 -30.61 -6.54
CA ALA A 88 30.22 -31.83 -6.48
C ALA A 88 30.56 -32.67 -5.24
N ALA A 89 31.84 -32.82 -4.90
CA ALA A 89 32.28 -33.50 -3.68
C ALA A 89 31.80 -32.79 -2.40
N MET A 90 31.69 -31.46 -2.44
CA MET A 90 31.18 -30.63 -1.34
C MET A 90 29.65 -30.51 -1.33
N GLY A 91 28.93 -31.18 -2.25
CA GLY A 91 27.46 -31.13 -2.30
C GLY A 91 26.89 -29.74 -2.59
N SER A 92 27.64 -28.88 -3.29
CA SER A 92 27.21 -27.50 -3.57
C SER A 92 26.00 -27.49 -4.50
N PRO A 93 24.94 -26.70 -4.19
CA PRO A 93 23.76 -26.55 -5.05
C PRO A 93 24.08 -25.88 -6.41
N PHE A 94 25.30 -25.36 -6.58
CA PHE A 94 25.80 -24.75 -7.82
C PHE A 94 26.60 -25.70 -8.72
N ALA A 95 26.66 -27.00 -8.39
CA ALA A 95 27.21 -28.00 -9.29
C ALA A 95 26.21 -28.26 -10.44
N ALA A 96 26.31 -27.49 -11.52
CA ALA A 96 25.51 -27.74 -12.71
C ALA A 96 25.81 -29.15 -13.26
N LYS A 97 24.77 -29.95 -13.49
CA LYS A 97 24.87 -31.21 -14.23
C LYS A 97 25.23 -30.83 -15.66
N GLY A 98 26.45 -31.15 -16.09
CA GLY A 98 26.87 -30.94 -17.48
C GLY A 98 25.87 -31.60 -18.43
N GLU A 99 25.63 -30.97 -19.58
CA GLU A 99 24.97 -31.63 -20.72
C GLU A 99 25.67 -32.95 -21.08
#